data_AF-A0A925SCG2-F1
#
_entry.id   AF-A0A925SCG2-F1
#
_cell.length_a   1.000
_cell.length_b   1.000
_cell.length_c   1.000
_cell.angle_alpha   90.00
_cell.angle_beta   90.00
_cell.angle_gamma   90.00
#
_symmetry.space_group_name_H-M   'P 1'
#
loop_
_entity.id
_entity.type
_entity.pdbx_description
1 polymer ?
#
loop_
_entity_poly.entity_id
_entity_poly.type
_entity_poly.pdbx_seq_one_letter_code
_entity_poly.pdbx_strand_id
1 'polypeptide(L)'
;MKILKAIAIRLVLLVIILAVVGLFLPGTYHVERSVTITASSSDIYPYLNSLKKWPEWTAWTVAKFPDMKISFEGPESGAGAI
;
A
#
# COMPACT_ATOMS: atom_id res chain seq x y z
N MET A 1 -39.39 -8.20 18.12
CA MET A 1 -39.10 -8.63 16.72
C MET A 1 -39.18 -7.51 15.67
N LYS A 2 -39.93 -6.41 15.87
CA LYS A 2 -40.01 -5.31 14.88
C LYS A 2 -38.72 -4.50 14.77
N ILE A 3 -38.06 -4.23 15.91
CA ILE A 3 -36.80 -3.47 15.98
C ILE A 3 -35.63 -4.24 15.34
N LEU A 4 -35.48 -5.52 15.64
CA LEU A 4 -34.43 -6.36 15.03
C LEU A 4 -34.58 -6.43 13.50
N LYS A 5 -35.83 -6.60 13.00
CA LYS A 5 -36.14 -6.57 11.57
C LYS A 5 -35.83 -5.21 10.93
N ALA A 6 -36.17 -4.11 11.61
CA ALA A 6 -35.87 -2.76 11.12
C ALA A 6 -34.37 -2.48 11.01
N ILE A 7 -33.57 -2.95 12.00
CA ILE A 7 -32.11 -2.84 11.97
C ILE A 7 -31.53 -3.65 10.81
N ALA A 8 -31.97 -4.90 10.63
CA ALA A 8 -31.52 -5.76 9.54
C ALA A 8 -31.80 -5.13 8.16
N ILE A 9 -33.01 -4.58 7.96
CA ILE A 9 -33.38 -3.91 6.69
C ILE A 9 -32.47 -2.70 6.42
N ARG A 10 -32.21 -1.86 7.43
CA ARG A 10 -31.32 -0.70 7.27
C ARG A 10 -29.88 -1.10 6.94
N LEU A 11 -29.40 -2.17 7.56
CA LEU A 11 -28.07 -2.73 7.27
C LEU A 11 -27.97 -3.21 5.83
N VAL A 12 -28.96 -3.98 5.35
CA VAL A 12 -29.02 -4.43 3.96
C VAL A 12 -29.06 -3.24 3.00
N LEU A 13 -29.86 -2.22 3.32
CA LEU A 13 -30.00 -1.03 2.50
C LEU A 13 -28.69 -0.23 2.44
N LEU A 14 -27.97 -0.12 3.57
CA LEU A 14 -26.64 0.49 3.61
C LEU A 14 -25.64 -0.27 2.74
N VAL A 15 -25.61 -1.61 2.82
CA VAL A 15 -24.72 -2.43 1.99
C VAL A 15 -25.02 -2.25 0.50
N ILE A 16 -26.30 -2.21 0.11
CA ILE A 16 -26.70 -1.97 -1.28
C ILE A 16 -26.23 -0.59 -1.74
N ILE A 17 -26.42 0.46 -0.93
CA ILE A 17 -25.95 1.81 -1.27
C ILE A 17 -24.44 1.83 -1.46
N LEU A 18 -23.67 1.24 -0.54
CA LEU A 18 -22.20 1.19 -0.66
C LEU A 18 -21.74 0.43 -1.90
N ALA A 19 -22.39 -0.68 -2.24
CA ALA A 19 -22.10 -1.44 -3.45
C ALA A 19 -22.37 -0.62 -4.71
N VAL A 20 -23.55 0.02 -4.80
CA VAL A 20 -23.92 0.87 -5.93
C VAL A 20 -22.92 2.01 -6.08
N VAL A 21 -22.60 2.73 -5.00
CA VAL A 21 -21.60 3.82 -5.03
C VAL A 21 -20.25 3.29 -5.50
N GLY A 22 -19.78 2.16 -4.96
CA GLY A 22 -18.52 1.54 -5.33
C GLY A 22 -18.39 1.20 -6.81
N LEU A 23 -19.49 0.86 -7.50
CA LEU A 23 -19.48 0.60 -8.95
C LEU A 23 -19.17 1.84 -9.79
N PHE A 24 -19.40 3.04 -9.25
CA PHE A 24 -19.11 4.30 -9.95
C PHE A 24 -17.77 4.93 -9.55
N LEU A 25 -17.05 4.34 -8.58
CA LEU A 25 -15.73 4.83 -8.20
C LEU A 25 -14.68 4.43 -9.24
N PRO A 26 -13.69 5.31 -9.52
CA PRO A 26 -12.59 4.96 -10.39
C PRO A 26 -11.74 3.83 -9.79
N GLY A 27 -11.51 2.77 -10.56
CA GLY A 27 -10.68 1.63 -10.14
C GLY A 27 -9.17 1.92 -10.14
N THR A 28 -8.76 3.09 -10.62
CA THR A 28 -7.36 3.50 -10.71
C THR A 28 -7.17 4.86 -10.06
N TYR A 29 -6.09 5.00 -9.31
CA TYR A 29 -5.63 6.28 -8.78
C TYR A 29 -4.18 6.51 -9.22
N HIS A 30 -3.81 7.77 -9.43
CA HIS A 30 -2.45 8.15 -9.82
C HIS A 30 -1.79 8.92 -8.67
N VAL A 31 -0.56 8.56 -8.35
CA VAL A 31 0.24 9.21 -7.30
C VAL A 31 1.62 9.51 -7.87
N GLU A 32 2.02 10.77 -7.77
CA GLU A 32 3.36 11.22 -8.12
C GLU A 32 3.95 12.02 -6.95
N ARG A 33 5.24 11.81 -6.69
CA ARG A 33 6.02 12.58 -5.73
C ARG A 33 7.41 12.83 -6.29
N SER A 34 7.93 14.03 -6.08
CA SER A 34 9.28 14.40 -6.46
C SER A 34 9.99 15.08 -5.29
N VAL A 35 11.30 14.84 -5.18
CA VAL A 35 12.18 15.46 -4.18
C VAL A 35 13.55 15.68 -4.80
N THR A 36 14.16 16.83 -4.49
CA THR A 36 15.53 17.13 -4.89
C THR A 36 16.50 16.60 -3.84
N ILE A 37 17.45 15.76 -4.26
CA ILE A 37 18.48 15.19 -3.39
C ILE A 37 19.85 15.66 -3.91
N THR A 38 20.66 16.27 -3.04
CA THR A 38 22.03 16.66 -3.35
C THR A 38 22.96 15.45 -3.29
N ALA A 39 22.83 14.54 -4.26
CA ALA A 39 23.67 13.36 -4.42
C ALA A 39 23.78 12.97 -5.90
N SER A 40 24.79 12.19 -6.27
CA SER A 40 24.90 11.68 -7.64
C SER A 40 23.90 10.54 -7.87
N SER A 41 23.47 10.33 -9.12
CA SER A 41 22.56 9.22 -9.45
C SER A 41 23.15 7.85 -9.08
N SER A 42 24.48 7.69 -9.15
CA SER A 42 25.19 6.47 -8.73
C SER A 42 25.11 6.21 -7.23
N ASP A 43 24.99 7.26 -6.40
CA ASP A 43 24.83 7.10 -4.95
C ASP A 43 23.40 6.70 -4.58
N ILE A 44 22.41 7.18 -5.36
CA ILE A 44 20.98 6.94 -5.11
C ILE A 44 20.54 5.58 -5.66
N TYR A 45 20.99 5.20 -6.87
CA TYR A 45 20.50 4.02 -7.57
C TYR A 45 20.53 2.71 -6.75
N PRO A 46 21.56 2.41 -5.93
CA PRO A 46 21.59 1.21 -5.09
C PRO A 46 20.42 1.12 -4.10
N TYR A 47 19.92 2.25 -3.59
CA TYR A 47 18.79 2.30 -2.66
C TYR A 47 17.44 1.99 -3.34
N LEU A 48 17.38 2.19 -4.66
CA LEU A 48 16.20 1.91 -5.48
C LEU A 48 16.25 0.48 -6.04
N ASN A 49 17.44 0.03 -6.47
CA ASN A 49 17.63 -1.22 -7.20
C ASN A 49 17.62 -2.47 -6.32
N SER A 50 17.86 -2.35 -5.00
CA SER A 50 17.85 -3.47 -4.05
C SER A 50 16.83 -3.26 -2.95
N LEU A 51 15.86 -4.17 -2.85
CA LEU A 51 14.82 -4.15 -1.82
C LEU A 51 15.38 -4.24 -0.40
N LYS A 52 16.56 -4.83 -0.23
CA LYS A 52 17.25 -4.94 1.06
C LYS A 52 17.62 -3.57 1.66
N LYS A 53 17.76 -2.54 0.82
CA LYS A 53 18.06 -1.16 1.25
C LYS A 53 16.80 -0.31 1.51
N TRP A 54 15.61 -0.80 1.15
CA TRP A 54 14.36 -0.06 1.36
C TRP A 54 14.05 0.29 2.81
N PRO A 55 14.40 -0.54 3.82
CA PRO A 55 14.20 -0.15 5.21
C PRO A 55 14.95 1.11 5.63
N GLU A 56 15.98 1.54 4.88
CA GLU A 56 16.77 2.73 5.21
C GLU A 56 16.06 4.05 4.86
N TRP A 57 15.13 4.04 3.90
CA TRP A 57 14.53 5.27 3.38
C TRP A 57 13.00 5.23 3.25
N THR A 58 12.38 4.05 3.35
CA THR A 58 10.91 3.93 3.34
C THR A 58 10.31 4.16 4.72
N ALA A 59 8.99 4.38 4.77
CA ALA A 59 8.26 4.50 6.03
C ALA A 59 8.13 3.16 6.79
N TRP A 60 8.40 2.03 6.12
CA TRP A 60 8.14 0.68 6.59
C TRP A 60 9.41 0.07 7.17
N THR A 61 9.54 0.18 8.50
CA THR A 61 10.69 -0.36 9.22
C THR A 61 10.23 -1.21 10.38
N VAL A 62 11.01 -2.25 10.71
CA VAL A 62 10.76 -3.11 11.88
C VAL A 62 10.78 -2.29 13.17
N ALA A 63 11.53 -1.17 13.20
CA ALA A 63 11.53 -0.24 14.33
C ALA A 63 10.18 0.45 14.56
N LYS A 64 9.41 0.73 13.49
CA LYS A 64 8.05 1.30 13.60
C LYS A 64 6.96 0.23 13.67
N PHE A 65 7.21 -0.96 13.12
CA PHE A 65 6.25 -2.05 13.04
C PHE A 65 6.90 -3.35 13.55
N PRO A 66 6.86 -3.62 14.87
CA PRO A 66 7.57 -4.75 15.48
C PRO A 66 7.14 -6.12 14.94
N ASP A 67 5.88 -6.25 14.54
CA ASP A 67 5.32 -7.48 14.00
C ASP A 67 5.57 -7.66 12.48
N MET A 68 6.24 -6.70 11.85
CA MET A 68 6.54 -6.74 10.42
C MET A 68 7.64 -7.78 10.14
N LYS A 69 7.36 -8.67 9.18
CA LYS A 69 8.32 -9.63 8.65
C LYS A 69 8.59 -9.30 7.18
N ILE A 70 9.87 -9.14 6.84
CA ILE A 70 10.32 -8.87 5.47
C ILE A 70 11.12 -10.08 5.00
N SER A 71 10.72 -10.65 3.87
CA SER A 71 11.44 -11.70 3.15
C SER A 71 11.79 -11.17 1.76
N PHE A 72 12.91 -11.63 1.22
CA PHE A 72 13.35 -11.28 -0.13
C PHE A 72 13.58 -12.56 -0.93
N GLU A 73 13.14 -12.57 -2.17
CA GLU A 73 13.29 -13.68 -3.10
C GLU A 73 13.84 -13.19 -4.45
N GLY A 74 14.44 -14.12 -5.21
CA GLY A 74 15.04 -13.81 -6.50
C GLY A 74 16.45 -13.19 -6.41
N PRO A 75 16.88 -12.46 -7.45
CA PRO A 75 18.20 -11.82 -7.50
C PRO A 75 18.38 -10.72 -6.44
N GLU A 76 19.62 -10.43 -6.06
CA GLU A 76 19.97 -9.36 -5.10
C GLU A 76 19.47 -7.96 -5.52
N SER A 77 19.32 -7.74 -6.83
CA SER A 77 18.87 -6.47 -7.39
C SER A 77 18.33 -6.64 -8.81
N GLY A 78 17.55 -5.65 -9.28
CA GLY A 78 17.04 -5.60 -10.64
C GLY A 78 15.75 -6.41 -10.87
N ALA A 79 15.46 -6.70 -12.13
CA ALA A 79 14.21 -7.36 -12.53
C ALA A 79 14.07 -8.75 -11.88
N GLY A 80 12.94 -8.98 -11.20
CA GLY A 80 12.64 -10.24 -10.53
C GLY A 80 13.08 -10.31 -9.06
N ALA A 81 13.71 -9.26 -8.51
CA ALA A 81 13.86 -9.12 -7.07
C ALA A 81 12.51 -8.74 -6.44
N ILE A 82 12.04 -9.52 -5.47
CA ILE A 82 10.75 -9.31 -4.77
C ILE A 82 10.87 -9.52 -3.27
#